data_AF-A0A327JB56-F1
#
_entry.id   AF-A0A327JB56-F1
#
_cell.length_a   1.000
_cell.length_b   1.000
_cell.length_c   1.000
_cell.angle_alpha   90.00
_cell.angle_beta   90.00
_cell.angle_gamma   90.00
#
_symmetry.space_group_name_H-M   'P 1'
#
loop_
_entity.id
_entity.type
_entity.pdbx_description
1 polymer ?
#
loop_
_entity_poly.entity_id
_entity_poly.type
_entity_poly.pdbx_seq_one_letter_code
_entity_poly.pdbx_strand_id
1 'polypeptide(L)'
;MELAQEHLELIKRIIKADKKFQNNEDLFDDFFNETCKRSLSIIETIDDEEALEAYIRKIASTAIVVVLKNMGRVRRTHQNYVSTRDIEAQPVEMKDTANIDNIAVNYNFITIPKNPEEIVVEKELLQSVYDSVVIAHSQNVEKQYLQLYELRYVEGKKQAEIARDMNISQSQVSKRLFELMEAVKKSIN
;
A
#
# COMPACT_ATOMS: atom_id res chain seq x y z
N MET A 1 28.11 -16.67 -18.47
CA MET A 1 27.49 -18.00 -18.55
C MET A 1 26.21 -17.78 -19.33
N GLU A 2 26.24 -18.17 -20.59
CA GLU A 2 25.33 -17.70 -21.64
C GLU A 2 24.29 -18.80 -21.86
N LEU A 3 23.00 -18.46 -21.75
CA LEU A 3 21.94 -19.39 -22.14
C LEU A 3 22.12 -19.68 -23.63
N ALA A 4 22.11 -20.96 -24.04
CA ALA A 4 22.15 -21.31 -25.45
C ALA A 4 21.01 -20.59 -26.20
N GLN A 5 21.32 -20.05 -27.38
CA GLN A 5 20.44 -19.17 -28.13
C GLN A 5 19.10 -19.82 -28.49
N GLU A 6 19.09 -21.15 -28.62
CA GLU A 6 17.89 -21.97 -28.84
C GLU A 6 16.91 -21.89 -27.65
N HIS A 7 17.40 -21.95 -26.41
CA HIS A 7 16.56 -21.82 -25.21
C HIS A 7 16.02 -20.40 -25.04
N LEU A 8 16.78 -19.38 -25.47
CA LEU A 8 16.29 -18.00 -25.47
C LEU A 8 15.12 -17.84 -26.44
N GLU A 9 15.23 -18.37 -27.66
CA GLU A 9 14.14 -18.32 -28.64
C GLU A 9 12.92 -19.13 -28.18
N LEU A 10 13.13 -20.27 -27.51
CA LEU A 10 12.06 -21.05 -26.89
C LEU A 10 11.28 -20.22 -25.86
N ILE A 11 11.99 -19.55 -24.94
CA ILE A 11 11.39 -18.68 -23.93
C ILE A 11 10.58 -17.55 -24.57
N LYS A 12 11.12 -16.89 -25.61
CA LYS A 12 10.40 -15.82 -26.33
C LYS A 12 9.08 -16.33 -26.92
N ARG A 13 9.10 -17.51 -27.54
CA ARG A 13 7.92 -18.14 -28.13
C ARG A 13 6.87 -18.47 -27.07
N ILE A 14 7.30 -19.03 -25.95
CA ILE A 14 6.43 -19.40 -24.82
C ILE A 14 5.75 -18.16 -24.22
N ILE A 15 6.50 -17.08 -23.99
CA ILE A 15 5.95 -15.84 -23.43
C ILE A 15 4.92 -15.25 -24.38
N LYS A 16 5.21 -15.16 -25.69
CA LYS A 16 4.28 -14.61 -26.69
C LYS A 16 3.01 -15.44 -26.85
N ALA A 17 3.08 -16.75 -26.56
CA ALA A 17 1.93 -17.64 -26.61
C ALA A 17 1.06 -17.60 -25.33
N ASP A 18 1.54 -17.00 -24.24
CA ASP A 18 0.78 -16.93 -22.98
C ASP A 18 -0.39 -15.94 -23.12
N LYS A 19 -1.59 -16.35 -22.70
CA LYS A 19 -2.79 -15.50 -22.76
C LYS A 19 -2.63 -14.21 -21.95
N LYS A 20 -1.82 -14.22 -20.88
CA LYS A 20 -1.57 -13.05 -20.02
C LYS A 20 -0.60 -12.05 -20.63
N PHE A 21 0.09 -12.43 -21.71
CA PHE A 21 0.95 -11.53 -22.47
C PHE A 21 0.12 -10.55 -23.32
N GLN A 22 -1.06 -10.96 -23.79
CA GLN A 22 -1.96 -10.10 -24.57
C GLN A 22 -2.29 -8.82 -23.78
N ASN A 23 -2.20 -7.66 -24.45
CA ASN A 23 -2.35 -6.32 -23.89
C ASN A 23 -1.26 -5.88 -22.88
N ASN A 24 -0.18 -6.65 -22.74
CA ASN A 24 0.97 -6.30 -21.89
C ASN A 24 2.31 -6.40 -22.65
N GLU A 25 2.29 -6.19 -23.97
CA GLU A 25 3.46 -6.36 -24.84
C GLU A 25 4.61 -5.40 -24.50
N ASP A 26 4.28 -4.25 -23.91
CA ASP A 26 5.24 -3.25 -23.44
C ASP A 26 6.18 -3.76 -22.34
N LEU A 27 5.78 -4.83 -21.63
CA LEU A 27 6.55 -5.45 -20.56
C LEU A 27 7.32 -6.69 -21.02
N PHE A 28 7.45 -6.91 -22.34
CA PHE A 28 8.08 -8.11 -22.89
C PHE A 28 9.49 -8.34 -22.36
N ASP A 29 10.32 -7.28 -22.32
CA ASP A 29 11.71 -7.39 -21.85
C ASP A 29 11.76 -7.78 -20.36
N ASP A 30 10.85 -7.25 -19.54
CA ASP A 30 10.76 -7.61 -18.13
C ASP A 30 10.29 -9.06 -17.93
N PHE A 31 9.29 -9.50 -18.70
CA PHE A 31 8.85 -10.90 -18.68
C PHE A 31 9.97 -11.85 -19.12
N PHE A 32 10.71 -11.47 -20.16
CA PHE A 32 11.80 -12.26 -20.71
C PHE A 32 12.94 -12.39 -19.71
N ASN A 33 13.41 -11.28 -19.13
CA ASN A 33 14.48 -11.26 -18.15
C ASN A 33 14.12 -12.07 -16.89
N GLU A 34 12.90 -11.91 -16.37
CA GLU A 34 12.45 -12.64 -15.18
C GLU A 34 12.28 -14.15 -15.46
N THR A 35 11.86 -14.51 -16.68
CA THR A 35 11.73 -15.92 -17.09
C THR A 35 13.11 -16.56 -17.26
N CYS A 36 14.03 -15.91 -17.97
CA CYS A 36 15.41 -16.38 -18.15
C CYS A 36 16.12 -16.58 -16.81
N LYS A 37 15.97 -15.64 -15.88
CA LYS A 37 16.56 -15.74 -14.53
C LYS A 37 16.07 -16.97 -13.77
N ARG A 38 14.79 -17.32 -13.91
CA ARG A 38 14.17 -18.45 -13.21
C ARG A 38 14.34 -19.79 -13.94
N SER A 39 14.55 -19.76 -15.25
CA SER A 39 14.73 -20.97 -16.06
C SER A 39 16.15 -21.51 -16.02
N LEU A 40 17.15 -20.71 -15.63
CA LEU A 40 18.56 -21.11 -15.51
C LEU A 40 18.74 -22.47 -14.79
N SER A 41 18.12 -22.64 -13.62
CA SER A 41 18.27 -23.87 -12.82
C SER A 41 17.61 -25.10 -13.45
N ILE A 42 16.67 -24.92 -14.37
CA ILE A 42 15.92 -26.03 -14.99
C ILE A 42 16.55 -26.43 -16.33
N ILE A 43 17.05 -25.46 -17.09
CA ILE A 43 17.71 -25.71 -18.39
C ILE A 43 18.97 -26.58 -18.21
N GLU A 44 19.67 -26.46 -17.09
CA GLU A 44 20.87 -27.26 -16.80
C GLU A 44 20.56 -28.68 -16.26
N THR A 45 19.30 -28.97 -15.90
CA THR A 45 18.95 -30.20 -15.16
C THR A 45 18.02 -31.14 -15.90
N ILE A 46 17.39 -30.70 -16.99
CA ILE A 46 16.43 -31.50 -17.76
C ILE A 46 16.95 -31.70 -19.18
N ASP A 47 17.23 -32.95 -19.53
CA ASP A 47 17.71 -33.34 -20.87
C ASP A 47 16.57 -33.60 -21.87
N ASP A 48 15.33 -33.75 -21.38
CA ASP A 48 14.14 -33.99 -22.22
C ASP A 48 13.48 -32.68 -22.68
N GLU A 49 13.39 -32.47 -23.99
CA GLU A 49 12.92 -31.23 -24.61
C GLU A 49 11.43 -30.97 -24.34
N GLU A 50 10.58 -32.00 -24.37
CA GLU A 50 9.14 -31.88 -24.11
C GLU A 50 8.86 -31.51 -22.66
N ALA A 51 9.54 -32.19 -21.72
CA ALA A 51 9.47 -31.84 -20.30
C ALA A 51 9.99 -30.42 -20.06
N LEU A 52 11.14 -30.07 -20.64
CA LEU A 52 11.75 -28.75 -20.49
C LEU A 52 10.80 -27.64 -20.95
N GLU A 53 10.14 -27.80 -22.10
CA GLU A 53 9.16 -26.83 -22.58
C GLU A 53 7.99 -26.68 -21.59
N ALA A 54 7.43 -27.78 -21.08
CA ALA A 54 6.33 -27.75 -20.11
C ALA A 54 6.73 -27.01 -18.81
N TYR A 55 7.95 -27.23 -18.32
CA TYR A 55 8.46 -26.53 -17.16
C TYR A 55 8.69 -25.04 -17.43
N ILE A 56 9.32 -24.69 -18.54
CA ILE A 56 9.54 -23.29 -18.93
C ILE A 56 8.21 -22.56 -19.09
N ARG A 57 7.18 -23.22 -19.66
CA ARG A 57 5.82 -22.67 -19.75
C ARG A 57 5.26 -22.31 -18.38
N LYS A 58 5.41 -23.18 -17.39
CA LYS A 58 4.98 -22.92 -16.01
C LYS A 58 5.77 -21.78 -15.35
N ILE A 59 7.07 -21.72 -15.60
CA ILE A 59 7.94 -20.63 -15.13
C ILE A 59 7.50 -19.30 -15.75
N ALA A 60 7.33 -19.25 -17.07
CA ALA A 60 6.92 -18.06 -17.82
C ALA A 60 5.58 -17.53 -17.32
N SER A 61 4.56 -18.37 -17.19
CA SER A 61 3.26 -17.95 -16.64
C SER A 61 3.36 -17.39 -15.22
N THR A 62 4.29 -17.89 -14.41
CA THR A 62 4.53 -17.40 -13.05
C THR A 62 5.31 -16.08 -13.06
N ALA A 63 6.33 -15.96 -13.92
CA ALA A 63 7.15 -14.77 -14.10
C ALA A 63 6.31 -13.58 -14.59
N ILE A 64 5.46 -13.81 -15.61
CA ILE A 64 4.52 -12.81 -16.12
C ILE A 64 3.64 -12.27 -14.99
N VAL A 65 3.05 -13.15 -14.17
CA VAL A 65 2.20 -12.73 -13.04
C VAL A 65 2.99 -11.91 -12.01
N VAL A 66 4.26 -12.23 -11.76
CA VAL A 66 5.09 -11.47 -10.81
C VAL A 66 5.40 -10.08 -11.36
N VAL A 67 5.80 -9.97 -12.62
CA VAL A 67 6.08 -8.68 -13.26
C VAL A 67 4.81 -7.81 -13.30
N LEU A 68 3.66 -8.38 -13.65
CA LEU A 68 2.38 -7.66 -13.63
C LEU A 68 2.00 -7.15 -12.23
N LYS A 69 2.34 -7.89 -11.16
CA LYS A 69 2.15 -7.43 -9.78
C LYS A 69 3.10 -6.28 -9.45
N ASN A 70 4.37 -6.38 -9.84
CA ASN A 70 5.37 -5.34 -9.59
C ASN A 70 5.04 -4.04 -10.31
N MET A 71 4.48 -4.12 -11.53
CA MET A 71 4.02 -2.98 -12.32
C MET A 71 2.64 -2.46 -11.89
N GLY A 72 2.04 -3.01 -10.82
CA GLY A 72 0.75 -2.58 -10.30
C GLY A 72 -0.46 -2.94 -11.17
N ARG A 73 -0.27 -3.71 -12.24
CA ARG A 73 -1.33 -4.14 -13.17
C ARG A 73 -2.22 -5.25 -12.59
N VAL A 74 -1.72 -5.98 -11.59
CA VAL A 74 -2.48 -7.01 -10.87
C VAL A 74 -2.41 -6.75 -9.37
N ARG A 75 -3.56 -6.50 -8.73
CA ARG A 75 -3.65 -6.37 -7.26
C ARG A 75 -3.75 -7.75 -6.60
N ARG A 76 -3.12 -7.90 -5.43
CA ARG A 76 -3.36 -9.05 -4.54
C ARG A 76 -4.74 -8.89 -3.90
N THR A 77 -5.78 -9.48 -4.49
CA THR A 77 -6.99 -9.80 -3.74
C THR A 77 -6.69 -11.02 -2.88
N HIS A 78 -6.58 -10.83 -1.56
CA HIS A 78 -6.77 -11.95 -0.65
C HIS A 78 -8.23 -12.41 -0.82
N GLN A 79 -8.40 -13.70 -1.13
CA GLN A 79 -9.65 -14.47 -1.28
C GLN A 79 -10.18 -14.68 -2.71
N ASN A 80 -10.19 -15.98 -3.07
CA ASN A 80 -11.02 -16.71 -4.04
C ASN A 80 -11.26 -16.10 -5.43
N TYR A 81 -10.74 -16.80 -6.44
CA TYR A 81 -11.02 -16.55 -7.85
C TYR A 81 -12.51 -16.84 -8.14
N VAL A 82 -13.29 -15.79 -8.41
CA VAL A 82 -14.61 -15.92 -9.05
C VAL A 82 -14.40 -15.68 -10.54
N SER A 83 -14.51 -16.74 -11.34
CA SER A 83 -14.55 -16.62 -12.80
C SER A 83 -15.85 -15.94 -13.18
N THR A 84 -15.81 -14.63 -13.41
CA THR A 84 -16.92 -13.95 -14.06
C THR A 84 -16.89 -14.31 -15.54
N ARG A 85 -18.02 -14.78 -16.08
CA ARG A 85 -18.19 -14.98 -17.52
C ARG A 85 -18.05 -13.61 -18.19
N ASP A 86 -17.08 -13.49 -19.09
CA ASP A 86 -16.97 -12.33 -19.96
C ASP A 86 -18.19 -12.32 -20.89
N ILE A 87 -19.05 -11.33 -20.71
CA ILE A 87 -20.10 -11.02 -21.69
C ILE A 87 -19.47 -10.02 -22.64
N GLU A 88 -19.41 -10.36 -23.93
CA GLU A 88 -18.99 -9.43 -24.98
C GLU A 88 -19.85 -8.17 -24.90
N ALA A 89 -19.22 -7.03 -24.65
CA ALA A 89 -19.90 -5.75 -24.64
C ALA A 89 -20.45 -5.50 -26.05
N GLN A 90 -21.77 -5.55 -26.21
CA GLN A 90 -22.39 -5.09 -27.44
C GLN A 90 -22.06 -3.60 -27.62
N PRO A 91 -21.74 -3.16 -28.85
CA PRO A 91 -21.55 -1.74 -29.12
C PRO A 91 -22.86 -1.04 -28.79
N VAL A 92 -22.84 -0.23 -27.74
CA VAL A 92 -23.96 0.65 -27.41
C VAL A 92 -23.99 1.69 -28.53
N GLU A 93 -24.94 1.58 -29.45
CA GLU A 93 -25.27 2.68 -30.34
C GLU A 93 -25.63 3.87 -29.44
N MET A 94 -24.81 4.91 -29.50
CA MET A 94 -25.05 6.17 -28.81
C MET A 94 -26.36 6.72 -29.37
N LYS A 95 -27.45 6.57 -28.61
CA LYS A 95 -28.65 7.35 -28.87
C LYS A 95 -28.28 8.80 -28.62
N ASP A 96 -28.16 9.55 -29.71
CA ASP A 96 -28.04 11.01 -29.72
C ASP A 96 -29.28 11.65 -29.09
N THR A 97 -29.41 11.61 -27.76
CA THR A 97 -30.42 12.39 -27.03
C THR A 97 -30.03 12.55 -25.56
N ALA A 98 -29.01 13.36 -25.32
CA ALA A 98 -29.01 14.38 -24.26
C ALA A 98 -27.75 15.24 -24.47
N ASN A 99 -27.89 16.57 -24.50
CA ASN A 99 -26.75 17.50 -24.57
C ASN A 99 -25.72 17.19 -23.48
N ILE A 100 -24.63 16.48 -23.84
CA ILE A 100 -23.50 16.16 -22.94
C ILE A 100 -22.50 17.33 -22.86
N ASP A 101 -22.60 18.32 -23.76
CA ASP A 101 -21.67 19.45 -23.89
C ASP A 101 -21.53 20.34 -22.63
N ASN A 102 -22.40 20.17 -21.62
CA ASN A 102 -22.35 20.93 -20.36
C ASN A 102 -22.03 20.11 -19.11
N ILE A 103 -21.67 18.82 -19.22
CA ILE A 103 -21.29 18.02 -18.05
C ILE A 103 -19.78 18.12 -17.85
N ALA A 104 -19.35 19.17 -17.15
CA ALA A 104 -17.98 19.27 -16.66
C ALA A 104 -17.75 18.18 -15.60
N VAL A 105 -17.14 17.06 -16.01
CA VAL A 105 -16.76 15.98 -15.09
C VAL A 105 -15.67 16.51 -14.16
N ASN A 106 -16.06 16.75 -12.91
CA ASN A 106 -15.17 17.28 -11.90
C ASN A 106 -14.47 16.13 -11.15
N TYR A 107 -13.15 15.98 -11.39
CA TYR A 107 -12.29 14.99 -10.74
C TYR A 107 -11.71 15.46 -9.40
N ASN A 108 -12.41 16.35 -8.69
CA ASN A 108 -12.00 16.76 -7.35
C ASN A 108 -12.03 15.57 -6.39
N PHE A 109 -11.02 15.46 -5.54
CA PHE A 109 -10.99 14.48 -4.45
C PHE A 109 -12.18 14.73 -3.53
N ILE A 110 -13.12 13.79 -3.50
CA ILE A 110 -14.26 13.84 -2.58
C ILE A 110 -13.77 13.34 -1.23
N THR A 111 -13.83 14.19 -0.21
CA THR A 111 -13.63 13.77 1.18
C THR A 111 -14.86 12.96 1.58
N ILE A 112 -14.72 11.64 1.70
CA ILE A 112 -15.79 10.78 2.20
C ILE A 112 -15.98 11.10 3.68
N PRO A 113 -17.21 11.45 4.13
CA PRO A 113 -17.47 11.72 5.53
C PRO A 113 -17.26 10.45 6.37
N LYS A 114 -16.68 10.61 7.57
CA LYS A 114 -16.43 9.50 8.51
C LYS A 114 -17.74 8.80 8.88
N ASN A 115 -17.70 7.46 8.97
CA ASN A 115 -18.84 6.66 9.40
C ASN A 115 -19.14 6.94 10.90
N PRO A 116 -20.40 6.98 11.38
CA PRO A 116 -20.73 7.08 12.80
C PRO A 116 -19.92 6.13 13.72
N GLU A 117 -19.63 4.91 13.29
CA GLU A 117 -18.79 3.97 14.05
C GLU A 117 -17.34 4.47 14.21
N GLU A 118 -16.75 5.02 13.15
CA GLU A 118 -15.40 5.58 13.18
C GLU A 118 -15.31 6.79 14.13
N ILE A 119 -16.36 7.61 14.17
CA ILE A 119 -16.46 8.76 15.07
C ILE A 119 -16.48 8.31 16.53
N VAL A 120 -17.20 7.23 16.83
CA VAL A 120 -17.26 6.66 18.19
C VAL A 120 -15.90 6.10 18.60
N VAL A 121 -15.25 5.33 17.73
CA VAL A 121 -13.91 4.77 17.99
C VAL A 121 -12.87 5.87 18.21
N GLU A 122 -12.88 6.93 17.40
CA GLU A 122 -11.98 8.07 17.56
C GLU A 122 -12.20 8.79 18.89
N LYS A 123 -13.45 8.94 19.31
CA LYS A 123 -13.80 9.54 20.61
C LYS A 123 -13.33 8.69 21.79
N GLU A 124 -13.50 7.36 21.73
CA GLU A 124 -13.03 6.44 22.77
C GLU A 124 -11.51 6.45 22.88
N LEU A 125 -10.80 6.44 21.75
CA LEU A 125 -9.34 6.54 21.73
C LEU A 125 -8.87 7.87 22.33
N LEU A 126 -9.52 8.98 21.97
CA LEU A 126 -9.16 10.30 22.47
C LEU A 126 -9.41 10.41 23.99
N GLN A 127 -10.51 9.82 24.47
CA GLN A 127 -10.82 9.77 25.90
C GLN A 127 -9.77 8.93 26.64
N SER A 128 -9.37 7.78 26.11
CA SER A 128 -8.31 6.95 26.67
C SER A 128 -6.99 7.72 26.79
N VAL A 129 -6.59 8.47 25.75
CA VAL A 129 -5.39 9.32 25.79
C VAL A 129 -5.51 10.37 26.90
N TYR A 130 -6.66 11.05 26.99
CA TYR A 130 -6.90 12.08 28.00
C TYR A 130 -6.81 11.51 29.43
N ASP A 131 -7.49 10.39 29.69
CA ASP A 131 -7.50 9.74 31.00
C ASP A 131 -6.08 9.36 31.43
N SER A 132 -5.26 8.87 30.49
CA SER A 132 -3.85 8.56 30.73
C SER A 132 -3.00 9.78 31.07
N VAL A 133 -3.25 10.93 30.43
CA VAL A 133 -2.60 12.20 30.77
C VAL A 133 -3.00 12.66 32.18
N VAL A 134 -4.28 12.51 32.56
CA VAL A 134 -4.78 12.84 33.90
C VAL A 134 -4.13 11.94 34.95
N ILE A 135 -4.02 10.63 34.69
CA ILE A 135 -3.33 9.69 35.57
C ILE A 135 -1.86 10.07 35.71
N ALA A 136 -1.15 10.31 34.60
CA ALA A 136 0.25 10.74 34.63
C ALA A 136 0.45 12.05 35.42
N HIS A 137 -0.49 12.99 35.30
CA HIS A 137 -0.48 14.23 36.07
C HIS A 137 -0.71 13.99 37.56
N SER A 138 -1.69 13.15 37.93
CA SER A 138 -1.96 12.80 39.33
C SER A 138 -0.76 12.17 40.04
N GLN A 139 0.02 11.35 39.33
CA GLN A 139 1.25 10.74 39.82
C GLN A 139 2.42 11.73 39.93
N ASN A 140 2.40 12.84 39.19
CA ASN A 140 3.48 13.83 39.12
C ASN A 140 2.92 15.26 39.01
N VAL A 141 2.24 15.72 40.06
CA VAL A 141 1.55 17.03 40.06
C VAL A 141 2.52 18.18 39.77
N GLU A 142 3.75 18.11 40.29
CA GLU A 142 4.80 19.12 40.09
C GLU A 142 5.21 19.31 38.62
N LYS A 143 5.03 18.28 37.78
CA LYS A 143 5.45 18.32 36.38
C LYS A 143 4.42 19.00 35.48
N GLN A 144 3.20 19.26 35.99
CA GLN A 144 2.13 19.98 35.29
C GLN A 144 1.82 19.41 33.89
N TYR A 145 1.78 18.08 33.77
CA TYR A 145 1.56 17.40 32.49
C TYR A 145 0.25 17.79 31.79
N LEU A 146 -0.81 18.13 32.53
CA LEU A 146 -2.07 18.57 31.96
C LEU A 146 -1.92 19.90 31.21
N GLN A 147 -1.27 20.88 31.83
CA GLN A 147 -0.98 22.18 31.22
C GLN A 147 -0.03 22.03 30.03
N LEU A 148 0.95 21.15 30.14
CA LEU A 148 1.87 20.82 29.05
C LEU A 148 1.16 20.20 27.84
N TYR A 149 0.21 19.30 28.11
CA TYR A 149 -0.60 18.65 27.08
C TYR A 149 -1.50 19.65 26.37
N GLU A 150 -2.18 20.52 27.11
CA GLU A 150 -3.03 21.58 26.58
C GLU A 150 -2.23 22.54 25.67
N LEU A 151 -1.13 23.09 26.16
CA LEU A 151 -0.29 24.02 25.39
C LEU A 151 0.26 23.36 24.11
N ARG A 152 0.59 22.07 24.15
CA ARG A 152 1.21 21.38 23.01
C ARG A 152 0.21 20.87 21.98
N TYR A 153 -0.87 20.23 22.42
CA TYR A 153 -1.76 19.45 21.55
C TYR A 153 -3.12 20.10 21.34
N VAL A 154 -3.56 20.98 22.25
CA VAL A 154 -4.80 21.76 22.08
C VAL A 154 -4.48 23.12 21.44
N GLU A 155 -3.49 23.84 21.97
CA GLU A 155 -3.10 25.17 21.47
C GLU A 155 -2.04 25.13 20.35
N GLY A 156 -1.36 23.99 20.17
CA GLY A 156 -0.37 23.81 19.09
C GLY A 156 0.95 24.56 19.27
N LYS A 157 1.29 25.01 20.49
CA LYS A 157 2.49 25.81 20.75
C LYS A 157 3.79 25.04 20.53
N LYS A 158 4.84 25.77 20.14
CA LYS A 158 6.20 25.22 20.02
C LYS A 158 6.86 25.10 21.39
N GLN A 159 7.82 24.19 21.53
CA GLN A 159 8.52 23.97 22.81
C GLN A 159 9.15 25.25 23.40
N ALA A 160 9.62 26.17 22.55
CA ALA A 160 10.17 27.45 22.98
C ALA A 160 9.11 28.46 23.48
N GLU A 161 7.86 28.35 23.03
CA GLU A 161 6.73 29.13 23.54
C GLU A 161 6.25 28.55 24.87
N ILE A 162 6.11 27.22 24.93
CA ILE A 162 5.76 26.50 26.17
C ILE A 162 6.79 26.78 27.28
N ALA A 163 8.08 26.79 26.95
CA ALA A 163 9.16 27.13 27.88
C ALA A 163 8.98 28.53 28.50
N ARG A 164 8.53 29.49 27.70
CA ARG A 164 8.24 30.86 28.16
C ARG A 164 6.98 30.91 29.03
N ASP A 165 5.91 30.25 28.61
CA ASP A 165 4.62 30.26 29.32
C ASP A 165 4.71 29.54 30.68
N MET A 166 5.45 28.43 30.73
CA MET A 166 5.64 27.65 31.96
C MET A 166 6.86 28.09 32.77
N ASN A 167 7.61 29.10 32.30
CA ASN A 167 8.84 29.59 32.92
C ASN A 167 9.86 28.48 33.27
N ILE A 168 10.06 27.55 32.34
CA ILE A 168 11.01 26.42 32.45
C ILE A 168 11.93 26.36 31.24
N SER A 169 13.05 25.65 31.34
CA SER A 169 13.96 25.50 30.21
C SER A 169 13.32 24.64 29.10
N GLN A 170 13.65 24.95 27.84
CA GLN A 170 13.20 24.15 26.69
C GLN A 170 13.62 22.66 26.81
N SER A 171 14.78 22.39 27.42
CA SER A 171 15.24 21.03 27.70
C SER A 171 14.34 20.29 28.69
N GLN A 172 13.84 20.98 29.72
CA GLN A 172 12.87 20.42 30.67
C GLN A 172 11.50 20.18 30.02
N VAL A 173 11.04 21.09 29.15
CA VAL A 173 9.83 20.89 28.34
C VAL A 173 9.95 19.62 27.49
N SER A 174 11.07 19.46 26.79
CA SER A 174 11.33 18.28 25.95
C SER A 174 11.32 16.99 26.78
N LYS A 175 12.01 16.98 27.93
CA LYS A 175 12.04 15.82 28.84
C LYS A 175 10.64 15.46 29.36
N ARG A 176 9.87 16.46 29.81
CA ARG A 176 8.50 16.23 30.31
C ARG A 176 7.55 15.75 29.22
N LEU A 177 7.66 16.27 27.99
CA LEU A 177 6.87 15.78 26.85
C LEU A 177 7.20 14.32 26.52
N PHE A 178 8.48 13.95 26.56
CA PHE A 178 8.91 12.58 26.31
C PHE A 178 8.39 11.63 27.40
N GLU A 179 8.51 12.00 28.67
CA GLU A 179 7.97 11.22 29.80
C GLU A 179 6.45 11.06 29.70
N LEU A 180 5.73 12.12 29.32
CA LEU A 180 4.28 12.07 29.11
C LEU A 180 3.92 11.11 27.97
N MET A 181 4.65 11.16 26.85
CA MET A 181 4.45 10.26 25.72
C MET A 181 4.67 8.79 26.11
N GLU A 182 5.72 8.49 26.88
CA GLU A 182 5.97 7.14 27.40
C GLU A 182 4.87 6.66 28.35
N ALA A 183 4.34 7.55 29.21
CA ALA A 183 3.23 7.23 30.10
C ALA A 183 1.95 6.89 29.32
N VAL A 184 1.61 7.70 28.30
CA VAL A 184 0.46 7.44 27.42
C VAL A 184 0.66 6.14 26.62
N LYS A 185 1.84 5.92 26.06
CA LYS A 185 2.14 4.68 25.32
C LYS A 185 1.99 3.42 26.16
N LYS A 186 2.40 3.46 27.44
CA LYS A 186 2.22 2.34 28.38
C LYS A 186 0.78 2.07 28.78
N SER A 187 -0.10 3.07 28.67
CA SER A 187 -1.51 2.94 29.03
C SER A 187 -2.40 2.43 27.89
N ILE A 188 -1.94 2.58 26.64
CA ILE A 188 -2.68 2.21 25.43
C ILE A 188 -2.27 0.81 24.93
N ASN A 189 -1.02 0.39 25.20
CA ASN A 189 -0.52 -0.97 24.94
C ASN A 189 -0.87 -1.93 26.08
#